data_AF-A0A6G4H479-F1
#
_entry.id   AF-A0A6G4H479-F1
#
_cell.length_a   1.000
_cell.length_b   1.000
_cell.length_c   1.000
_cell.angle_alpha   90.00
_cell.angle_beta   90.00
_cell.angle_gamma   90.00
#
_symmetry.space_group_name_H-M   'P 1'
#
loop_
_entity.id
_entity.type
_entity.pdbx_description
1 polymer ?
#
loop_
_entity_poly.entity_id
_entity_poly.type
_entity_poly.pdbx_seq_one_letter_code
_entity_poly.pdbx_strand_id
1 'polypeptide(L)' 'MTFKQLRERTNLTVKESSKKLGIKPGTLNKYEVAIRHPSQLVMMKMVQAYKCTHADVMMAYKENLESAVRKFGKTNP' A
#
# COMPACT_ATOMS: atom_id res chain seq x y z
N MET A 1 -4.89 -7.29 -6.94
CA MET A 1 -5.52 -6.20 -6.14
C MET A 1 -4.41 -5.27 -5.67
N THR A 2 -4.55 -3.94 -5.62
CA THR A 2 -3.44 -3.00 -5.26
C THR A 2 -3.71 -2.20 -3.99
N PHE A 3 -2.68 -1.56 -3.42
CA PHE A 3 -2.83 -0.63 -2.30
C PHE A 3 -3.75 0.55 -2.61
N LYS A 4 -3.74 1.03 -3.87
CA LYS A 4 -4.64 2.08 -4.34
C LYS A 4 -6.10 1.59 -4.30
N GLN A 5 -6.37 0.37 -4.77
CA GLN A 5 -7.71 -0.21 -4.73
C GLN A 5 -8.22 -0.42 -3.29
N LEU A 6 -7.34 -0.82 -2.36
CA LEU A 6 -7.66 -0.91 -0.93
C LEU A 6 -8.12 0.43 -0.37
N ARG A 7 -7.42 1.51 -0.72
CA ARG A 7 -7.80 2.86 -0.32
C ARG A 7 -9.12 3.31 -0.97
N GLU A 8 -9.27 3.11 -2.27
CA GLU A 8 -10.45 3.54 -3.03
C GLU A 8 -11.74 2.86 -2.54
N ARG A 9 -11.66 1.58 -2.12
CA ARG A 9 -12.79 0.89 -1.47
C ARG A 9 -13.31 1.56 -0.21
N THR A 10 -12.47 2.34 0.46
CA THR A 10 -12.84 3.06 1.69
C THR A 10 -13.22 4.52 1.46
N ASN A 11 -13.26 4.97 0.20
CA ASN A 11 -13.47 6.38 -0.17
C ASN A 11 -12.51 7.36 0.54
N LEU A 12 -11.34 6.88 0.99
CA LEU A 12 -10.35 7.71 1.64
C LEU A 12 -9.43 8.37 0.61
N THR A 13 -9.16 9.66 0.81
CA THR A 13 -8.11 10.35 0.05
C THR A 13 -6.73 9.86 0.48
N VAL A 14 -5.71 10.10 -0.35
CA VAL A 14 -4.31 9.82 -0.01
C VAL A 14 -3.91 10.57 1.26
N LYS A 15 -4.38 11.81 1.43
CA LYS A 15 -4.09 12.65 2.60
C LYS A 15 -4.68 12.04 3.88
N GLU A 16 -5.95 11.64 3.87
CA GLU A 16 -6.59 11.02 5.03
C GLU A 16 -5.99 9.67 5.37
N SER A 17 -5.73 8.85 4.34
CA SER A 17 -5.07 7.55 4.49
C SER A 17 -3.69 7.71 5.11
N SER A 18 -2.89 8.67 4.63
CA SER A 18 -1.57 8.94 5.18
C SER A 18 -1.62 9.38 6.65
N LYS A 19 -2.64 10.16 7.03
CA LYS A 19 -2.87 10.58 8.43
C LYS A 19 -3.23 9.39 9.32
N LYS A 20 -4.11 8.49 8.86
CA LYS A 20 -4.48 7.26 9.59
C LYS A 20 -3.29 6.30 9.72
N LEU A 21 -2.47 6.18 8.69
CA LEU A 21 -1.28 5.32 8.68
C LEU A 21 -0.09 5.93 9.45
N GLY A 22 -0.13 7.23 9.74
CA GLY A 22 0.96 7.96 10.38
C GLY A 22 2.20 8.07 9.48
N ILE A 23 2.00 8.18 8.16
CA ILE A 23 3.08 8.32 7.16
C ILE A 23 2.86 9.59 6.35
N LYS A 24 3.90 10.03 5.63
CA LYS A 24 3.77 11.16 4.70
C LYS A 24 2.92 10.75 3.47
N PRO A 25 2.08 11.65 2.91
CA PRO A 25 1.31 11.37 1.70
C PRO A 25 2.18 10.90 0.52
N GLY A 26 3.36 11.50 0.36
CA GLY A 26 4.33 11.07 -0.66
C GLY A 26 4.86 9.65 -0.45
N THR A 27 4.96 9.18 0.80
CA THR A 27 5.33 7.80 1.10
C THR A 27 4.23 6.83 0.70
N LEU A 28 2.96 7.17 1.02
CA LEU A 28 1.82 6.36 0.59
C LEU A 28 1.73 6.28 -0.94
N ASN A 29 1.95 7.41 -1.63
CA ASN A 29 1.97 7.43 -3.09
C ASN A 29 3.04 6.48 -3.66
N LYS A 30 4.25 6.49 -3.08
CA LYS A 30 5.33 5.56 -3.47
C LYS A 30 4.95 4.09 -3.26
N TYR A 31 4.17 3.79 -2.22
CA TYR A 31 3.60 2.46 -2.02
C TYR A 31 2.57 2.13 -3.09
N GLU A 32 1.66 3.05 -3.42
CA GLU A 32 0.64 2.82 -4.46
C GLU A 32 1.23 2.60 -5.86
N VAL A 33 2.38 3.19 -6.18
CA VAL A 33 3.01 3.06 -7.51
C VAL A 33 4.07 1.96 -7.61
N ALA A 34 4.22 1.12 -6.58
CA ALA A 34 5.23 0.06 -6.49
C ALA A 34 6.70 0.55 -6.52
N ILE A 35 6.96 1.80 -6.12
CA ILE A 35 8.33 2.34 -6.01
C ILE A 35 8.98 1.89 -4.69
N ARG A 36 8.19 1.80 -3.63
CA ARG A 36 8.65 1.39 -2.30
C ARG A 36 7.69 0.37 -1.71
N HIS A 37 8.21 -0.51 -0.86
CA HIS A 37 7.40 -1.45 -0.12
C HIS A 37 7.07 -0.93 1.29
N PRO A 38 5.82 -1.06 1.75
CA PRO A 38 5.47 -0.77 3.14
C PRO A 38 6.09 -1.80 4.07
N SER A 39 6.50 -1.36 5.27
CA SER A 39 6.93 -2.28 6.33
C SER A 39 5.74 -3.01 6.93
N GLN A 40 5.98 -4.12 7.65
CA GLN A 40 4.94 -4.87 8.36
C GLN A 40 4.08 -3.97 9.27
N LEU A 41 4.70 -3.01 9.96
CA LEU A 41 3.97 -2.06 10.80
C LEU A 41 2.96 -1.24 10.00
N VAL A 42 3.35 -0.75 8.81
CA VAL A 42 2.45 0.00 7.92
C VAL A 42 1.34 -0.91 7.40
N MET A 43 1.67 -2.15 7.02
CA MET A 43 0.68 -3.13 6.55
C MET A 43 -0.37 -3.44 7.64
N MET A 44 0.05 -3.61 8.90
CA MET A 44 -0.90 -3.77 10.02
C MET A 44 -1.79 -2.54 10.21
N LYS A 45 -1.24 -1.33 10.08
CA LYS A 45 -2.04 -0.10 10.10
C LYS A 45 -3.01 0.00 8.92
N MET A 46 -2.65 -0.53 7.75
CA MET A 46 -3.54 -0.59 6.58
C MET A 46 -4.76 -1.47 6.83
N VAL A 47 -4.59 -2.64 7.46
CA VAL A 47 -5.70 -3.51 7.88
C VAL A 47 -6.72 -2.72 8.72
N GLN A 48 -6.24 -1.98 9.72
CA GLN A 48 -7.09 -1.18 10.60
C GLN A 48 -7.69 0.05 9.89
N ALA A 49 -6.90 0.76 9.09
CA ALA A 49 -7.31 2.00 8.44
C ALA A 49 -8.33 1.76 7.32
N TYR A 50 -8.16 0.67 6.57
CA TYR A 50 -8.98 0.32 5.41
C TYR A 50 -10.08 -0.70 5.72
N LYS A 51 -10.21 -1.14 6.98
CA LYS A 51 -11.17 -2.16 7.42
C LYS A 51 -11.15 -3.40 6.52
N CYS A 52 -9.96 -3.80 6.10
CA CYS A 52 -9.75 -4.97 5.25
C CYS A 52 -9.10 -6.09 6.06
N THR A 53 -8.97 -7.27 5.46
CA THR A 53 -8.30 -8.41 6.10
C THR A 53 -6.79 -8.37 5.86
N HIS A 54 -6.04 -9.13 6.65
CA HIS A 54 -4.61 -9.32 6.39
C HIS A 54 -4.35 -9.94 5.01
N ALA A 55 -5.23 -10.86 4.56
CA ALA A 55 -5.13 -11.47 3.24
C ALA A 55 -5.25 -10.43 2.12
N ASP A 56 -6.15 -9.46 2.26
CA ASP A 56 -6.31 -8.37 1.30
C ASP A 56 -5.04 -7.52 1.16
N VAL A 57 -4.41 -7.18 2.29
CA VAL A 57 -3.15 -6.42 2.32
C VAL A 57 -2.00 -7.22 1.72
N MET A 58 -1.93 -8.53 1.99
CA MET A 58 -0.90 -9.41 1.42
C MET A 58 -1.08 -9.60 -0.09
N MET A 59 -2.31 -9.68 -0.57
CA MET A 59 -2.61 -9.71 -2.01
C MET A 59 -2.18 -8.41 -2.68
N ALA A 60 -2.45 -7.27 -2.03
CA ALA A 60 -1.96 -5.96 -2.47
C ALA A 60 -0.44 -5.86 -2.50
N TYR A 61 0.23 -6.42 -1.50
CA TYR A 61 1.68 -6.46 -1.41
C TYR A 61 2.30 -7.30 -2.53
N LYS A 62 1.75 -8.50 -2.80
CA LYS A 62 2.20 -9.40 -3.87
C LYS A 62 2.09 -8.74 -5.25
N GLU A 63 0.95 -8.13 -5.55
CA GLU A 63 0.73 -7.39 -6.81
C GLU A 63 1.73 -6.25 -6.97
N ASN A 64 2.06 -5.56 -5.87
CA ASN A 64 3.03 -4.48 -5.87
C ASN A 64 4.45 -4.99 -6.17
N LEU A 65 4.84 -6.15 -5.63
CA LEU A 65 6.11 -6.80 -5.93
C LEU A 65 6.18 -7.19 -7.42
N GLU A 66 5.15 -7.83 -7.95
CA GLU A 66 5.09 -8.21 -9.37
C GLU A 66 5.15 -6.96 -10.28
N SER A 67 4.44 -5.90 -9.91
CA SER A 67 4.48 -4.61 -10.60
C SER A 67 5.86 -3.94 -10.55
N ALA A 68 6.55 -4.04 -9.41
CA ALA A 68 7.91 -3.50 -9.25
C ALA A 68 8.91 -4.27 -10.13
N VAL A 69 8.83 -5.61 -10.15
CA VAL A 69 9.65 -6.45 -11.04
C VAL A 69 9.41 -6.08 -12.50
N ARG A 70 8.15 -5.94 -12.91
CA ARG A 70 7.81 -5.60 -14.30
C ARG A 70 8.29 -4.20 -14.71
N LYS A 71 8.27 -3.23 -13.80
CA LYS A 71 8.65 -1.84 -14.09
C LYS A 71 10.15 -1.57 -13.99
N PHE A 72 10.82 -2.18 -13.02
CA PHE A 72 12.20 -1.85 -12.66
C PHE A 72 13.19 -3.02 -12.86
N GLY A 73 12.70 -4.20 -13.25
CA GLY A 73 13.51 -5.41 -13.45
C GLY A 73 14.13 -5.99 -12.17
N LYS A 74 13.89 -5.36 -11.00
CA LYS A 74 14.43 -5.72 -9.68
C LYS A 74 13.46 -5.30 -8.58
N THR A 75 13.32 -6.10 -7.53
CA THR A 75 12.65 -5.69 -6.29
C THR A 75 13.65 -4.97 -5.40
N ASN A 76 13.50 -3.67 -5.18
CA ASN A 76 14.26 -2.98 -4.13
C ASN A 76 13.59 -3.29 -2.77
N PRO A 77 14.31 -3.89 -1.80
CA PRO A 77 13.77 -4.26 -0.49
C PRO A 77 13.28 -3.06 0.33
#